data_AF-A0AAQ4RVP7-F1
#
_entry.id   AF-A0AAQ4RVP7-F1
#
_cell.length_a   1.000
_cell.length_b   1.000
_cell.length_c   1.000
_cell.angle_alpha   90.00
_cell.angle_beta   90.00
_cell.angle_gamma   90.00
#
_symmetry.space_group_name_H-M   'P 1'
#
loop_
_entity.id
_entity.type
_entity.pdbx_description
1 polymer ?
#
loop_
_entity_poly.entity_id
_entity_poly.type
_entity_poly.pdbx_seq_one_letter_code
_entity_poly.pdbx_strand_id
1 'polypeptide(L)'
;MSSVLIVQPYSWKSLHSQPPVLTIQTTCSGATTLKLSPGRHVFSIHTKAALGYHVRLCSETPFTFGDEEAVMSQLTKESARFTDQASSIWRGLSRLVSSFSDEQDQPAARGTLEEAHCPQNINTPQEKRKHRKALGRKLTSEERFAVVALTIDPSLLANDPKIHSPTLDGASKPPESWSDREPTDGEVKAAVVLQAAFRGHSARKILNASKSGTKEKLTASKIFLDMWPKVESDAAKHAALLLRYIIDHSEGAELYPCQRDEWTRVTFADYSVSLPDAADSWVLVFREVFQVHKEMQLVPKVYSPVPNCLLHVINNDTGEELDMLFNKVAPHVYRPNKLGYSFVAEALTPESLPSGAKWRMRLIGTREHLPKLSRKTPLNVFSVKELRDYYVPNDKNLTATFPCACDCRRPGNNSVSDFQGRRIDPSVRSGPGEAGRRQYREGSRGNSCLLLPGQQSP
;
A
#
# COMPACT_ATOMS: atom_id res chain seq x y z
N MET A 1 -46.38 1.67 10.16
CA MET A 1 -45.08 1.30 9.55
C MET A 1 -43.99 1.55 10.57
N SER A 2 -43.09 0.59 10.82
CA SER A 2 -41.99 0.75 11.78
C SER A 2 -40.77 1.34 11.07
N SER A 3 -40.16 2.36 11.67
CA SER A 3 -38.90 2.95 11.23
C SER A 3 -37.75 2.24 11.94
N VAL A 4 -36.64 2.06 11.23
CA VAL A 4 -35.45 1.39 11.78
C VAL A 4 -34.21 2.26 11.61
N LEU A 5 -33.42 2.34 12.68
CA LEU A 5 -32.07 2.88 12.69
C LEU A 5 -31.10 1.75 13.06
N ILE A 6 -30.05 1.58 12.26
CA ILE A 6 -29.02 0.55 12.44
C ILE A 6 -27.67 1.25 12.52
N VAL A 7 -26.90 0.93 13.55
CA VAL A 7 -25.50 1.36 13.69
C VAL A 7 -24.62 0.13 13.55
N GLN A 8 -23.70 0.15 12.59
CA GLN A 8 -22.79 -0.96 12.33
C GLN A 8 -21.35 -0.50 12.22
N PRO A 9 -20.36 -1.28 12.70
CA PRO A 9 -18.95 -0.98 12.49
C PRO A 9 -18.64 -0.89 11.00
N TYR A 10 -17.77 0.04 10.63
CA TYR A 10 -17.45 0.28 9.22
C TYR A 10 -15.95 0.38 8.98
N SER A 11 -15.48 -0.24 7.89
CA SER A 11 -14.10 -0.15 7.42
C SER A 11 -14.07 -0.01 5.91
N TRP A 12 -13.31 0.96 5.39
CA TRP A 12 -13.02 1.05 3.96
C TRP A 12 -12.05 -0.04 3.48
N LYS A 13 -11.42 -0.77 4.39
CA LYS A 13 -10.38 -1.76 4.09
C LYS A 13 -10.94 -3.19 3.99
N SER A 14 -12.19 -3.40 4.37
CA SER A 14 -12.82 -4.72 4.40
C SER A 14 -14.22 -4.67 3.80
N LEU A 15 -14.60 -5.72 3.09
CA LEU A 15 -16.00 -5.93 2.65
C LEU A 15 -16.82 -6.70 3.68
N HIS A 16 -16.19 -7.23 4.74
CA HIS A 16 -16.93 -7.91 5.78
C HIS A 16 -17.78 -6.93 6.57
N SER A 17 -19.09 -7.01 6.36
CA SER A 17 -20.07 -6.34 7.20
C SER A 17 -20.04 -6.99 8.58
N GLN A 18 -19.71 -6.20 9.60
CA GLN A 18 -19.82 -6.66 10.98
C GLN A 18 -21.29 -6.57 11.42
N PRO A 19 -21.73 -7.43 12.37
CA PRO A 19 -23.08 -7.34 12.89
C PRO A 19 -23.34 -5.94 13.47
N PRO A 20 -24.58 -5.43 13.38
CA PRO A 20 -24.92 -4.13 13.92
C PRO A 20 -24.68 -4.13 15.44
N VAL A 21 -24.01 -3.08 15.92
CA VAL A 21 -23.78 -2.89 17.36
C VAL A 21 -25.03 -2.35 18.06
N LEU A 22 -25.93 -1.74 17.30
CA LEU A 22 -27.14 -1.12 17.84
C LEU A 22 -28.23 -1.06 16.77
N THR A 23 -29.46 -1.38 17.16
CA THR A 23 -30.65 -1.25 16.32
C THR A 23 -31.78 -0.61 17.13
N ILE A 24 -32.42 0.42 16.58
CA ILE A 24 -33.64 1.02 17.12
C ILE A 24 -34.76 0.75 16.13
N GLN A 25 -35.83 0.12 16.59
CA GLN A 25 -37.08 0.02 15.85
C GLN A 25 -38.15 0.79 16.60
N THR A 26 -38.80 1.75 15.94
CA THR A 26 -39.83 2.58 16.56
C THR A 26 -40.85 3.06 15.52
N THR A 27 -42.07 3.32 15.98
CA THR A 27 -43.13 3.93 15.17
C THR A 27 -43.19 5.45 15.27
N CYS A 28 -42.51 6.06 16.25
CA CYS A 28 -42.48 7.51 16.46
C CYS A 28 -41.10 7.98 16.91
N SER A 29 -40.77 7.80 18.20
CA SER A 29 -39.48 8.19 18.77
C SER A 29 -38.84 7.00 19.49
N GLY A 30 -37.51 6.98 19.51
CA GLY A 30 -36.73 5.95 20.17
C GLY A 30 -35.36 6.50 20.51
N ALA A 31 -34.83 6.08 21.65
CA ALA A 31 -33.51 6.49 22.12
C ALA A 31 -32.85 5.31 22.83
N THR A 32 -31.53 5.25 22.74
CA THR A 32 -30.72 4.23 23.39
C THR A 32 -29.27 4.71 23.49
N THR A 33 -28.50 4.11 24.38
CA THR A 33 -27.12 4.47 24.66
C THR A 33 -26.18 3.41 24.12
N LEU A 34 -25.26 3.81 23.23
CA LEU A 34 -24.19 2.97 22.74
C LEU A 34 -22.98 3.08 23.66
N LYS A 35 -22.60 1.99 24.34
CA LYS A 35 -21.39 1.92 25.17
C LYS A 35 -20.22 1.41 24.35
N LEU A 36 -19.13 2.16 24.31
CA LEU A 36 -17.92 1.84 23.55
C LEU A 36 -16.74 1.64 24.49
N SER A 37 -15.86 0.70 24.17
CA SER A 37 -14.58 0.57 24.85
C SER A 37 -13.64 1.74 24.49
N PRO A 38 -12.61 2.03 25.30
CA PRO A 38 -11.57 2.98 24.91
C PRO A 38 -10.95 2.58 23.57
N GLY A 39 -10.80 3.54 22.66
CA GLY A 39 -10.27 3.28 21.33
C GLY A 39 -10.87 4.18 20.26
N ARG A 40 -10.39 3.97 19.05
CA ARG A 40 -10.92 4.63 17.86
C ARG A 40 -11.98 3.76 17.19
N HIS A 41 -13.18 4.31 17.03
CA HIS A 41 -14.32 3.59 16.45
C HIS A 41 -14.86 4.32 15.23
N VAL A 42 -15.32 3.55 14.26
CA VAL A 42 -15.97 4.04 13.05
C VAL A 42 -17.24 3.25 12.84
N PHE A 43 -18.35 3.97 12.72
CA PHE A 43 -19.66 3.38 12.47
C PHE A 43 -20.30 4.00 11.23
N SER A 44 -21.10 3.20 10.55
CA SER A 44 -22.05 3.68 9.56
C SER A 44 -23.46 3.57 10.13
N ILE A 45 -24.20 4.68 10.07
CA ILE A 45 -25.58 4.78 10.54
C ILE A 45 -26.51 4.70 9.34
N HIS A 46 -27.39 3.71 9.36
CA HIS A 46 -28.39 3.48 8.33
C HIS A 46 -29.78 3.72 8.92
N THR A 47 -30.57 4.56 8.26
CA THR A 47 -31.93 4.88 8.69
C THR A 47 -32.91 4.60 7.57
N LYS A 48 -34.00 3.91 7.91
CA LYS A 48 -35.12 3.66 6.99
C LYS A 48 -36.41 4.08 7.68
N ALA A 49 -37.07 5.08 7.13
CA ALA A 49 -38.36 5.60 7.59
C ALA A 49 -39.20 6.01 6.36
N ALA A 50 -40.51 5.78 6.41
CA ALA A 50 -41.39 6.01 5.25
C ALA A 50 -41.66 7.50 4.95
N LEU A 51 -41.77 8.33 5.99
CA LEU A 51 -42.16 9.75 5.86
C LEU A 51 -40.99 10.71 6.10
N GLY A 52 -40.00 10.30 6.88
CA GLY A 52 -38.87 11.13 7.29
C GLY A 52 -38.32 10.68 8.63
N TYR A 53 -37.14 11.19 8.99
CA TYR A 53 -36.50 10.90 10.27
C TYR A 53 -35.68 12.10 10.76
N HIS A 54 -35.48 12.16 12.06
CA HIS A 54 -34.55 13.09 12.70
C HIS A 54 -33.72 12.31 13.72
N VAL A 55 -32.41 12.25 13.52
CA VAL A 55 -31.49 11.56 14.42
C VAL A 55 -30.72 12.59 15.23
N ARG A 56 -30.77 12.45 16.56
CA ARG A 56 -29.93 13.24 17.48
C ARG A 56 -28.89 12.32 18.11
N LEU A 57 -27.64 12.68 17.94
CA LEU A 57 -26.51 12.01 18.57
C LEU A 57 -25.96 12.91 19.67
N CYS A 58 -25.81 12.36 20.87
CA CYS A 58 -25.21 13.03 22.01
C CYS A 58 -24.05 12.17 22.50
N SER A 59 -22.93 12.81 22.82
CA SER A 59 -21.74 12.14 23.34
C SER A 59 -21.08 13.00 24.40
N GLU A 60 -20.55 12.36 25.43
CA GLU A 60 -19.70 13.01 26.44
C GLU A 60 -18.27 13.26 25.92
N THR A 61 -17.92 12.64 24.78
CA THR A 61 -16.63 12.80 24.12
C THR A 61 -16.79 13.42 22.72
N PRO A 62 -15.83 14.25 22.26
CA PRO A 62 -15.87 14.80 20.91
C PRO A 62 -15.91 13.69 19.86
N PHE A 63 -16.83 13.80 18.89
CA PHE A 63 -16.93 12.88 17.76
C PHE A 63 -17.14 13.65 16.46
N THR A 64 -16.82 13.01 15.34
CA THR A 64 -17.10 13.52 14.00
C THR A 64 -18.25 12.74 13.42
N PHE A 65 -19.29 13.46 12.99
CA PHE A 65 -20.42 12.90 12.25
C PHE A 65 -20.64 13.72 11.00
N GLY A 66 -20.78 13.03 9.87
CA GLY A 66 -20.87 13.67 8.57
C GLY A 66 -20.82 12.64 7.46
N ASP A 67 -20.59 13.13 6.25
CA ASP A 67 -20.40 12.28 5.09
C ASP A 67 -19.07 11.49 5.15
N GLU A 68 -18.90 10.66 4.13
CA GLU A 68 -17.73 9.81 3.99
C GLU A 68 -16.42 10.60 3.93
N GLU A 69 -16.40 11.77 3.30
CA GLU A 69 -15.19 12.58 3.10
C GLU A 69 -14.76 13.24 4.41
N ALA A 70 -15.72 13.82 5.14
CA ALA A 70 -15.51 14.42 6.44
C ALA A 70 -14.90 13.40 7.42
N VAL A 71 -15.46 12.18 7.48
CA VAL A 71 -14.99 11.12 8.38
C VAL A 71 -13.63 10.57 7.93
N MET A 72 -13.46 10.20 6.65
CA MET A 72 -12.21 9.64 6.14
C MET A 72 -11.01 10.57 6.35
N SER A 73 -11.19 11.89 6.23
CA SER A 73 -10.11 12.86 6.44
C SER A 73 -9.50 12.74 7.85
N GLN A 74 -10.32 12.46 8.86
CA GLN A 74 -9.82 12.26 10.23
C GLN A 74 -9.05 10.94 10.35
N LEU A 75 -9.44 9.91 9.60
CA LEU A 75 -8.84 8.56 9.61
C LEU A 75 -7.41 8.50 9.06
N THR A 76 -6.93 9.57 8.44
CA THR A 76 -5.52 9.73 8.04
C THR A 76 -4.58 10.05 9.19
N LYS A 77 -5.11 10.63 10.27
CA LYS A 77 -4.34 10.98 11.47
C LYS A 77 -4.18 9.78 12.38
N GLU A 78 -3.12 9.80 13.19
CA GLU A 78 -2.92 8.82 14.25
C GLU A 78 -4.04 8.90 15.31
N SER A 79 -4.35 7.78 15.96
CA SER A 79 -5.31 7.79 17.08
C SER A 79 -4.70 8.51 18.29
N ALA A 80 -5.54 9.04 19.16
CA ALA A 80 -5.07 9.65 20.42
C ALA A 80 -4.25 8.65 21.25
N ARG A 81 -4.76 7.42 21.43
CA ARG A 81 -4.06 6.36 22.18
C ARG A 81 -2.72 5.99 21.55
N PHE A 82 -2.66 5.93 20.22
CA PHE A 82 -1.40 5.67 19.51
C PHE A 82 -0.41 6.82 19.73
N THR A 83 -0.87 8.05 19.59
CA THR A 83 -0.06 9.27 19.78
C THR A 83 0.44 9.39 21.22
N ASP A 84 -0.41 9.12 22.20
CA ASP A 84 -0.07 9.15 23.62
C ASP A 84 0.96 8.07 23.98
N GLN A 85 0.76 6.84 23.48
CA GLN A 85 1.70 5.74 23.67
C GLN A 85 3.06 6.06 23.03
N ALA A 86 3.05 6.54 21.78
CA ALA A 86 4.26 6.91 21.04
C ALA A 86 5.00 8.04 21.76
N SER A 87 4.28 9.06 22.21
CA SER A 87 4.84 10.20 22.95
C SER A 87 5.40 9.79 24.31
N SER A 88 4.75 8.84 25.00
CA SER A 88 5.24 8.30 26.27
C SER A 88 6.58 7.59 26.09
N ILE A 89 6.69 6.70 25.09
CA ILE A 89 7.95 6.01 24.75
C ILE A 89 9.02 7.02 24.34
N TRP A 90 8.65 7.98 23.47
CA TRP A 90 9.57 9.02 23.00
C TRP A 90 10.12 9.87 24.14
N ARG A 91 9.27 10.28 25.09
CA ARG A 91 9.67 11.05 26.27
C ARG A 91 10.58 10.22 27.19
N GLY A 92 10.29 8.94 27.39
CA GLY A 92 11.18 8.02 28.11
C GLY A 92 12.56 7.92 27.45
N LEU A 93 12.58 7.82 26.12
CA LEU A 93 13.82 7.75 25.34
C LEU A 93 14.60 9.06 25.39
N SER A 94 13.90 10.20 25.26
CA SER A 94 14.50 11.54 25.36
C SER A 94 15.14 11.76 26.72
N ARG A 95 14.44 11.38 27.81
CA ARG A 95 15.00 11.43 29.17
C ARG A 95 16.26 10.59 29.31
N LEU A 96 16.25 9.37 28.77
CA LEU A 96 17.40 8.47 28.80
C LEU A 96 18.61 9.02 28.04
N VAL A 97 18.38 9.72 26.92
CA VAL A 97 19.44 10.38 26.16
C VAL A 97 19.99 11.59 26.92
N SER A 98 19.11 12.44 27.46
CA SER A 98 19.52 13.62 28.23
C SER A 98 20.27 13.26 29.52
N SER A 99 19.87 12.17 30.18
CA SER A 99 20.53 11.66 31.38
C SER A 99 21.75 10.78 31.05
N PHE A 100 22.16 10.64 29.78
CA PHE A 100 23.23 9.69 29.43
C PHE A 100 24.56 10.03 30.13
N SER A 101 24.83 11.31 30.37
CA SER A 101 26.01 11.76 31.13
C SER A 101 25.84 11.68 32.65
N ASP A 102 24.61 11.55 33.15
CA ASP A 102 24.28 11.54 34.58
C ASP A 102 24.08 10.10 35.09
N GLU A 103 24.93 9.67 36.01
CA GLU A 103 24.91 8.29 36.52
C GLU A 103 23.75 8.00 37.46
N GLN A 104 23.26 9.02 38.16
CA GLN A 104 22.23 8.87 39.18
C GLN A 104 20.84 8.80 38.54
N ASP A 105 20.66 9.53 37.44
CA ASP A 105 19.38 9.58 36.71
C ASP A 105 19.21 8.46 35.69
N GLN A 106 20.29 7.82 35.22
CA GLN A 106 20.20 6.75 34.22
C GLN A 106 19.32 5.56 34.63
N PRO A 107 19.43 4.98 35.84
CA PRO A 107 18.57 3.87 36.26
C PRO A 107 17.08 4.25 36.28
N ALA A 108 16.75 5.45 36.77
CA ALA A 108 15.38 5.95 36.80
C ALA A 108 14.83 6.24 35.39
N ALA A 109 15.65 6.81 34.51
CA ALA A 109 15.28 7.05 33.12
C ALA A 109 15.06 5.74 32.35
N ARG A 110 15.85 4.69 32.62
CA ARG A 110 15.65 3.35 32.07
C ARG A 110 14.35 2.73 32.57
N GLY A 111 14.08 2.80 33.86
CA GLY A 111 12.81 2.33 34.43
C GLY A 111 11.59 3.00 33.81
N THR A 112 11.64 4.33 33.62
CA THR A 112 10.58 5.10 32.97
C THR A 112 10.36 4.66 31.51
N LEU A 113 11.45 4.44 30.75
CA LEU A 113 11.36 3.95 29.38
C LEU A 113 10.82 2.53 29.32
N GLU A 114 11.24 1.64 30.23
CA GLU A 114 10.75 0.27 30.31
C GLU A 114 9.26 0.22 30.62
N GLU A 115 8.77 1.05 31.55
CA GLU A 115 7.34 1.17 31.87
C GLU A 115 6.54 1.73 30.69
N ALA A 116 7.05 2.77 30.02
CA ALA A 116 6.40 3.33 28.84
C ALA A 116 6.39 2.35 27.65
N HIS A 117 7.40 1.51 27.54
CA HIS A 117 7.59 0.58 26.43
C HIS A 117 6.87 -0.76 26.63
N CYS A 118 6.81 -1.27 27.87
CA CYS A 118 6.20 -2.56 28.17
C CYS A 118 4.68 -2.40 28.41
N PRO A 119 3.82 -3.06 27.62
CA PRO A 119 2.39 -3.11 27.93
C PRO A 119 2.13 -3.79 29.28
N GLN A 120 1.03 -3.42 29.94
CA GLN A 120 0.73 -3.68 31.36
C GLN A 120 0.66 -5.16 31.81
N ASN A 121 0.96 -6.14 30.95
CA ASN A 121 0.80 -7.58 31.23
C ASN A 121 2.03 -8.46 30.94
N ILE A 122 3.24 -7.90 30.77
CA ILE A 122 4.46 -8.71 30.54
C ILE A 122 5.18 -8.98 31.86
N ASN A 123 5.11 -10.23 32.34
CA ASN A 123 5.80 -10.68 33.56
C ASN A 123 7.08 -11.50 33.31
N THR A 124 7.49 -11.76 32.05
CA THR A 124 8.69 -12.58 31.79
C THR A 124 9.94 -11.76 31.39
N PRO A 125 11.14 -12.03 31.96
CA PRO A 125 12.38 -11.32 31.63
C PRO A 125 12.86 -11.49 30.18
N GLN A 126 12.36 -12.50 29.47
CA GLN A 126 12.81 -12.90 28.13
C GLN A 126 12.10 -12.11 27.02
N GLU A 127 10.84 -11.74 27.21
CA GLU A 127 10.06 -10.88 26.30
C GLU A 127 10.61 -9.44 26.30
N LYS A 128 11.10 -8.96 27.45
CA LYS A 128 11.73 -7.63 27.61
C LYS A 128 13.00 -7.41 26.77
N ARG A 129 13.65 -8.47 26.27
CA ARG A 129 14.96 -8.40 25.58
C ARG A 129 14.86 -8.23 24.05
N LYS A 130 13.70 -8.47 23.41
CA LYS A 130 13.61 -8.52 21.95
C LYS A 130 13.31 -7.17 21.26
N HIS A 131 13.28 -6.04 21.96
CA HIS A 131 12.62 -4.82 21.46
C HIS A 131 13.53 -3.59 21.33
N ARG A 132 14.64 -3.67 20.57
CA ARG A 132 15.55 -2.51 20.42
C ARG A 132 16.20 -2.39 19.05
N LYS A 133 15.39 -2.29 18.00
CA LYS A 133 15.78 -1.66 16.73
C LYS A 133 14.61 -0.79 16.31
N ALA A 134 14.84 0.43 15.84
CA ALA A 134 13.86 1.31 15.20
C ALA A 134 14.50 2.69 14.96
N LEU A 135 15.30 2.82 13.91
CA LEU A 135 15.73 4.14 13.44
C LEU A 135 15.60 4.17 11.91
N GLY A 136 14.79 5.10 11.41
CA GLY A 136 14.36 5.18 10.00
C GLY A 136 15.42 5.65 9.02
N ARG A 137 16.67 5.88 9.46
CA ARG A 137 17.81 6.22 8.60
C ARG A 137 19.01 5.33 8.88
N LYS A 138 19.85 5.14 7.86
CA LYS A 138 21.13 4.45 8.01
C LYS A 138 22.04 5.31 8.91
N LEU A 139 22.28 4.82 10.13
CA LEU A 139 23.20 5.42 11.07
C LEU A 139 24.66 5.20 10.65
N THR A 140 25.53 6.16 10.94
CA THR A 140 26.98 5.98 10.87
C THR A 140 27.46 4.93 11.88
N SER A 141 28.68 4.40 11.72
CA SER A 141 29.27 3.46 12.68
C SER A 141 29.35 4.04 14.11
N GLU A 142 29.60 5.34 14.22
CA GLU A 142 29.66 6.09 15.47
C GLU A 142 28.27 6.29 16.10
N GLU A 143 27.27 6.68 15.31
CA GLU A 143 25.88 6.81 15.78
C GLU A 143 25.34 5.45 16.25
N ARG A 144 25.65 4.36 15.53
CA ARG A 144 25.31 2.98 15.94
C ARG A 144 25.94 2.63 17.28
N PHE A 145 27.23 2.95 17.45
CA PHE A 145 27.93 2.72 18.73
C PHE A 145 27.25 3.47 19.88
N ALA A 146 26.90 4.75 19.70
CA ALA A 146 26.22 5.54 20.72
C ALA A 146 24.83 4.95 21.07
N VAL A 147 24.02 4.60 20.07
CA VAL A 147 22.70 3.97 20.28
C VAL A 147 22.83 2.64 21.01
N VAL A 148 23.79 1.80 20.65
CA VAL A 148 24.00 0.52 21.35
C VAL A 148 24.51 0.74 22.78
N ALA A 149 25.39 1.72 23.00
CA ALA A 149 25.85 2.12 24.34
C ALA A 149 24.69 2.58 25.24
N LEU A 150 23.73 3.32 24.69
CA LEU A 150 22.51 3.71 25.41
C LEU A 150 21.72 2.49 25.89
N THR A 151 21.73 1.42 25.13
CA THR A 151 20.98 0.19 25.45
C THR A 151 21.73 -0.79 26.35
N ILE A 152 23.07 -0.69 26.43
CA ILE A 152 23.96 -1.64 27.13
C ILE A 152 23.75 -3.09 26.63
N ASP A 153 23.38 -3.27 25.35
CA ASP A 153 23.15 -4.58 24.76
C ASP A 153 24.08 -4.84 23.57
N PRO A 154 25.22 -5.54 23.79
CA PRO A 154 26.16 -5.89 22.72
C PRO A 154 25.59 -6.80 21.63
N SER A 155 24.49 -7.52 21.89
CA SER A 155 23.89 -8.42 20.92
C SER A 155 23.33 -7.70 19.69
N LEU A 156 23.03 -6.39 19.83
CA LEU A 156 22.56 -5.55 18.73
C LEU A 156 23.60 -5.35 17.62
N LEU A 157 24.89 -5.55 17.92
CA LEU A 157 25.99 -5.52 16.93
C LEU A 157 26.21 -6.84 16.19
N ALA A 158 25.70 -7.96 16.72
CA ALA A 158 26.02 -9.29 16.20
C ALA A 158 25.29 -9.66 14.90
N ASN A 159 24.21 -8.94 14.56
CA ASN A 159 23.25 -9.35 13.52
C ASN A 159 23.35 -8.55 12.21
N ASP A 160 24.40 -7.75 11.98
CA ASP A 160 24.59 -7.03 10.71
C ASP A 160 25.93 -7.46 10.06
N PRO A 161 25.91 -8.47 9.17
CA PRO A 161 27.12 -9.03 8.56
C PRO A 161 27.92 -8.03 7.69
N LYS A 162 27.42 -6.81 7.47
CA LYS A 162 28.08 -5.76 6.67
C LYS A 162 28.99 -4.80 7.47
N ILE A 163 29.09 -4.91 8.80
CA ILE A 163 29.72 -3.84 9.63
C ILE A 163 31.20 -4.10 9.98
N HIS A 164 31.70 -5.34 9.91
CA HIS A 164 33.09 -5.60 10.34
C HIS A 164 34.16 -5.25 9.31
N SER A 165 33.85 -4.41 8.32
CA SER A 165 34.88 -3.68 7.56
C SER A 165 35.19 -2.38 8.32
N PRO A 166 36.33 -2.26 9.02
CA PRO A 166 36.83 -0.94 9.38
C PRO A 166 36.94 -0.12 8.09
N THR A 167 36.61 1.15 8.17
CA THR A 167 36.77 2.12 7.08
C THR A 167 38.26 2.18 6.69
N LEU A 168 38.67 1.27 5.81
CA LEU A 168 39.73 1.50 4.85
C LEU A 168 39.01 2.15 3.67
N ASP A 169 39.26 3.44 3.49
CA ASP A 169 38.93 4.11 2.24
C ASP A 169 39.47 3.26 1.08
N GLY A 170 38.57 2.86 0.19
CA GLY A 170 38.86 1.95 -0.91
C GLY A 170 38.20 0.59 -0.70
N ALA A 171 37.10 0.35 -1.42
CA ALA A 171 36.65 -1.00 -1.73
C ALA A 171 37.75 -1.70 -2.54
N SER A 172 38.75 -2.26 -1.85
CA SER A 172 39.66 -3.21 -2.46
C SER A 172 38.80 -4.42 -2.80
N LYS A 173 38.60 -4.65 -4.10
CA LYS A 173 38.14 -5.95 -4.58
C LYS A 173 39.08 -6.98 -3.94
N PRO A 174 38.57 -8.12 -3.45
CA PRO A 174 39.45 -9.20 -3.04
C PRO A 174 40.45 -9.47 -4.17
N PRO A 175 41.73 -9.78 -3.88
CA PRO A 175 42.70 -10.10 -4.90
C PRO A 175 42.09 -11.13 -5.87
N GLU A 176 42.32 -11.01 -7.19
CA GLU A 176 41.70 -11.92 -8.18
C GLU A 176 41.93 -13.40 -7.83
N SER A 177 43.05 -13.74 -7.19
CA SER A 177 43.36 -15.09 -6.69
C SER A 177 42.47 -15.61 -5.54
N TRP A 178 41.58 -14.77 -5.01
CA TRP A 178 40.64 -15.08 -3.93
C TRP A 178 39.18 -15.05 -4.42
N SER A 179 38.94 -14.72 -5.68
CA SER A 179 37.60 -14.77 -6.27
C SER A 179 37.22 -16.23 -6.56
N ASP A 180 35.99 -16.63 -6.24
CA ASP A 180 35.42 -17.97 -6.51
C ASP A 180 36.09 -19.17 -5.81
N ARG A 181 36.87 -18.91 -4.75
CA ARG A 181 37.49 -19.93 -3.88
C ARG A 181 36.60 -20.28 -2.69
N GLU A 182 36.47 -21.57 -2.38
CA GLU A 182 35.89 -22.00 -1.11
C GLU A 182 36.88 -21.82 0.06
N PRO A 183 36.44 -21.28 1.21
CA PRO A 183 37.29 -21.16 2.39
C PRO A 183 37.72 -22.53 2.90
N THR A 184 39.00 -22.66 3.26
CA THR A 184 39.50 -23.88 3.91
C THR A 184 39.01 -23.99 5.35
N ASP A 185 38.94 -25.20 5.92
CA ASP A 185 38.54 -25.41 7.33
C ASP A 185 39.40 -24.63 8.33
N GLY A 186 40.69 -24.45 8.03
CA GLY A 186 41.60 -23.62 8.82
C GLY A 186 41.22 -22.14 8.79
N GLU A 187 40.80 -21.63 7.64
CA GLU A 187 40.35 -20.24 7.47
C GLU A 187 38.99 -20.00 8.10
N VAL A 188 38.07 -20.96 8.00
CA VAL A 188 36.78 -20.89 8.71
C VAL A 188 37.03 -20.83 10.22
N LYS A 189 37.92 -21.67 10.76
CA LYS A 189 38.32 -21.62 12.18
C LYS A 189 38.98 -20.30 12.56
N ALA A 190 39.90 -19.80 11.74
CA ALA A 190 40.57 -18.52 11.99
C ALA A 190 39.58 -17.34 11.95
N ALA A 191 38.64 -17.33 11.00
CA ALA A 191 37.59 -16.33 10.89
C ALA A 191 36.69 -16.32 12.13
N VAL A 192 36.30 -17.49 12.64
CA VAL A 192 35.52 -17.59 13.89
C VAL A 192 36.28 -16.99 15.07
N VAL A 193 37.58 -17.29 15.22
CA VAL A 193 38.41 -16.75 16.30
C VAL A 193 38.54 -15.23 16.20
N LEU A 194 38.80 -14.70 15.00
CA LEU A 194 38.89 -13.26 14.76
C LEU A 194 37.56 -12.57 15.05
N GLN A 195 36.44 -13.10 14.53
CA GLN A 195 35.11 -12.58 14.80
C GLN A 195 34.79 -12.58 16.30
N ALA A 196 35.14 -13.64 17.03
CA ALA A 196 34.96 -13.72 18.48
C ALA A 196 35.78 -12.66 19.22
N ALA A 197 37.05 -12.45 18.83
CA ALA A 197 37.90 -11.41 19.41
C ALA A 197 37.34 -9.99 19.18
N PHE A 198 36.87 -9.70 17.95
CA PHE A 198 36.22 -8.43 17.62
C PHE A 198 34.92 -8.24 18.39
N ARG A 199 34.06 -9.26 18.47
CA ARG A 199 32.83 -9.21 19.28
C ARG A 199 33.13 -8.92 20.75
N GLY A 200 34.15 -9.56 21.31
CA GLY A 200 34.61 -9.31 22.68
C GLY A 200 35.14 -7.88 22.88
N HIS A 201 35.91 -7.35 21.93
CA HIS A 201 36.38 -5.96 21.97
C HIS A 201 35.21 -4.97 21.92
N SER A 202 34.26 -5.15 21.00
CA SER A 202 33.07 -4.31 20.88
C SER A 202 32.20 -4.35 22.14
N ALA A 203 31.97 -5.54 22.71
CA ALA A 203 31.22 -5.69 23.96
C ALA A 203 31.87 -4.94 25.13
N ARG A 204 33.20 -5.02 25.27
CA ARG A 204 33.95 -4.26 26.27
C ARG A 204 33.85 -2.75 26.05
N LYS A 205 33.91 -2.29 24.79
CA LYS A 205 33.77 -0.87 24.45
C LYS A 205 32.38 -0.32 24.83
N ILE A 206 31.33 -1.12 24.60
CA ILE A 206 29.95 -0.78 25.03
C ILE A 206 29.83 -0.72 26.55
N LEU A 207 30.37 -1.72 27.26
CA LEU A 207 30.39 -1.74 28.73
C LEU A 207 31.19 -0.58 29.33
N ASN A 208 32.25 -0.14 28.65
CA ASN A 208 32.99 1.04 29.08
C ASN A 208 32.19 2.33 28.84
N ALA A 209 31.42 2.40 27.75
CA ALA A 209 30.54 3.55 27.48
C ALA A 209 29.41 3.72 28.51
N SER A 210 29.07 2.68 29.28
CA SER A 210 28.10 2.79 30.39
C SER A 210 28.72 3.23 31.71
N LYS A 211 30.06 3.20 31.85
CA LYS A 211 30.78 3.56 33.09
C LYS A 211 31.22 5.02 33.10
N SER A 212 31.24 5.65 34.27
CA SER A 212 31.73 7.03 34.48
C SER A 212 33.19 7.20 34.08
N GLY A 213 33.51 8.41 33.61
CA GLY A 213 34.90 8.83 33.39
C GLY A 213 35.62 8.14 32.22
N THR A 214 34.94 7.31 31.43
CA THR A 214 35.54 6.66 30.26
C THR A 214 35.52 7.55 29.03
N LYS A 215 36.53 7.39 28.16
CA LYS A 215 36.60 8.10 26.87
C LYS A 215 35.44 7.70 25.96
N GLU A 216 35.02 6.43 26.06
CA GLU A 216 33.90 5.86 25.31
C GLU A 216 32.56 6.54 25.67
N LYS A 217 32.30 6.78 26.97
CA LYS A 217 31.08 7.47 27.43
C LYS A 217 31.05 8.91 26.95
N LEU A 218 32.16 9.64 27.09
CA LEU A 218 32.29 11.02 26.59
C LEU A 218 32.05 11.11 25.08
N THR A 219 32.60 10.15 24.32
CA THR A 219 32.41 10.08 22.86
C THR A 219 30.93 9.85 22.52
N ALA A 220 30.27 8.89 23.17
CA ALA A 220 28.85 8.62 22.95
C ALA A 220 27.96 9.81 23.37
N SER A 221 28.24 10.48 24.50
CA SER A 221 27.54 11.70 24.92
C SER A 221 27.66 12.81 23.87
N LYS A 222 28.86 13.03 23.31
CA LYS A 222 29.07 14.05 22.27
C LYS A 222 28.27 13.74 20.99
N ILE A 223 28.21 12.47 20.59
CA ILE A 223 27.40 12.03 19.45
C ILE A 223 25.92 12.29 19.70
N PHE A 224 25.41 11.99 20.90
CA PHE A 224 24.02 12.29 21.25
C PHE A 224 23.74 13.79 21.25
N LEU A 225 24.64 14.62 21.78
CA LEU A 225 24.47 16.08 21.78
C LEU A 225 24.40 16.68 20.37
N ASP A 226 25.15 16.15 19.40
CA ASP A 226 25.06 16.61 18.00
C ASP A 226 23.85 16.02 17.25
N MET A 227 23.53 14.74 17.49
CA MET A 227 22.52 14.02 16.72
C MET A 227 21.10 14.27 17.23
N TRP A 228 20.89 14.23 18.55
CA TRP A 228 19.56 14.19 19.16
C TRP A 228 18.68 15.41 18.83
N PRO A 229 19.20 16.66 18.83
CA PRO A 229 18.38 17.83 18.48
C PRO A 229 17.80 17.76 17.06
N LYS A 230 18.53 17.14 16.12
CA LYS A 230 18.06 16.93 14.73
C LYS A 230 16.88 15.96 14.70
N VAL A 231 16.89 14.94 15.56
CA VAL A 231 15.79 13.98 15.67
C VAL A 231 14.60 14.58 16.43
N GLU A 232 14.88 15.35 17.48
CA GLU A 232 13.86 16.01 18.31
C GLU A 232 13.07 17.08 17.56
N SER A 233 13.65 17.70 16.53
CA SER A 233 12.97 18.66 15.65
C SER A 233 11.67 18.12 15.00
N ASP A 234 11.56 16.79 14.85
CA ASP A 234 10.37 16.11 14.34
C ASP A 234 9.95 14.96 15.28
N ALA A 235 9.87 15.28 16.58
CA ALA A 235 9.61 14.31 17.65
C ALA A 235 8.33 13.49 17.42
N ALA A 236 7.23 14.13 17.00
CA ALA A 236 5.95 13.44 16.83
C ALA A 236 6.02 12.37 15.72
N LYS A 237 6.64 12.67 14.58
CA LYS A 237 6.82 11.72 13.49
C LYS A 237 7.76 10.60 13.89
N HIS A 238 8.89 10.92 14.51
CA HIS A 238 9.85 9.89 14.95
C HIS A 238 9.27 8.99 16.04
N ALA A 239 8.47 9.53 16.96
CA ALA A 239 7.73 8.77 17.95
C ALA A 239 6.75 7.78 17.30
N ALA A 240 5.96 8.25 16.32
CA ALA A 240 5.02 7.41 15.59
C ALA A 240 5.73 6.30 14.80
N LEU A 241 6.82 6.63 14.10
CA LEU A 241 7.64 5.65 13.38
C LEU A 241 8.28 4.62 14.32
N LEU A 242 8.75 5.05 15.49
CA LEU A 242 9.32 4.18 16.52
C LEU A 242 8.29 3.18 17.03
N LEU A 243 7.12 3.64 17.47
CA LEU A 243 6.06 2.76 17.96
C LEU A 243 5.59 1.79 16.88
N ARG A 244 5.42 2.27 15.64
CA ARG A 244 5.01 1.42 14.52
C ARG A 244 6.04 0.36 14.19
N TYR A 245 7.33 0.72 14.21
CA TYR A 245 8.41 -0.26 14.04
C TYR A 245 8.36 -1.31 15.16
N ILE A 246 8.18 -0.90 16.41
CA ILE A 246 8.09 -1.81 17.56
C ILE A 246 6.95 -2.82 17.32
N ILE A 247 5.75 -2.34 16.99
CA ILE A 247 4.57 -3.18 16.72
C ILE A 247 4.81 -4.12 15.52
N ASP A 248 5.42 -3.64 14.43
CA ASP A 248 5.67 -4.44 13.22
C ASP A 248 6.73 -5.56 13.43
N HIS A 249 7.58 -5.45 14.46
CA HIS A 249 8.73 -6.34 14.67
C HIS A 249 8.76 -7.02 16.05
N SER A 250 7.71 -6.86 16.87
CA SER A 250 7.59 -7.53 18.16
C SER A 250 6.65 -8.74 18.08
N GLU A 251 7.08 -9.85 18.67
CA GLU A 251 6.16 -10.89 19.13
C GLU A 251 5.37 -10.28 20.30
N GLY A 252 4.05 -10.13 20.15
CA GLY A 252 3.20 -9.47 21.16
C GLY A 252 2.65 -8.09 20.77
N ALA A 253 2.59 -7.75 19.48
CA ALA A 253 1.93 -6.55 18.97
C ALA A 253 0.52 -6.33 19.55
N GLU A 254 -0.21 -7.41 19.85
CA GLU A 254 -1.56 -7.42 20.45
C GLU A 254 -1.62 -6.86 21.88
N LEU A 255 -0.48 -6.78 22.55
CA LEU A 255 -0.36 -6.26 23.90
C LEU A 255 -0.47 -4.73 23.93
N TYR A 256 -0.20 -4.05 22.80
CA TYR A 256 -0.39 -2.60 22.70
C TYR A 256 -1.87 -2.29 22.49
N PRO A 257 -2.54 -1.63 23.46
CA PRO A 257 -3.97 -1.40 23.33
C PRO A 257 -4.35 -0.49 22.14
N CYS A 258 -3.42 0.36 21.72
CA CYS A 258 -3.54 1.24 20.55
C CYS A 258 -3.42 0.50 19.20
N GLN A 259 -2.91 -0.72 19.17
CA GLN A 259 -2.87 -1.54 17.94
C GLN A 259 -4.29 -1.78 17.39
N ARG A 260 -5.28 -1.90 18.29
CA ARG A 260 -6.70 -1.98 17.94
C ARG A 260 -7.26 -0.70 17.34
N ASP A 261 -6.51 0.39 17.25
CA ASP A 261 -6.98 1.59 16.56
C ASP A 261 -6.46 1.62 15.11
N GLU A 262 -5.38 0.90 14.79
CA GLU A 262 -4.75 0.88 13.46
C GLU A 262 -5.68 0.29 12.38
N TRP A 263 -6.61 -0.59 12.74
CA TRP A 263 -7.59 -1.11 11.76
C TRP A 263 -8.50 0.01 11.21
N THR A 264 -8.67 1.13 11.91
CA THR A 264 -9.43 2.30 11.41
C THR A 264 -8.57 3.28 10.63
N ARG A 265 -7.23 3.23 10.78
CA ARG A 265 -6.31 4.13 10.06
C ARG A 265 -6.35 3.82 8.57
N VAL A 266 -6.44 4.87 7.76
CA VAL A 266 -6.41 4.77 6.30
C VAL A 266 -5.46 5.81 5.73
N THR A 267 -4.85 5.47 4.61
CA THR A 267 -4.18 6.43 3.74
C THR A 267 -4.89 6.39 2.40
N PHE A 268 -4.98 7.51 1.71
CA PHE A 268 -5.59 7.52 0.38
C PHE A 268 -4.95 8.54 -0.54
N ALA A 269 -5.08 8.29 -1.84
CA ALA A 269 -4.72 9.22 -2.90
C ALA A 269 -5.89 9.32 -3.89
N ASP A 270 -6.18 10.54 -4.33
CA ASP A 270 -7.24 10.82 -5.28
C ASP A 270 -6.67 11.07 -6.68
N TYR A 271 -7.31 10.44 -7.65
CA TYR A 271 -7.03 10.57 -9.07
C TYR A 271 -8.32 11.02 -9.76
N SER A 272 -8.38 12.29 -10.13
CA SER A 272 -9.56 12.90 -10.74
C SER A 272 -9.28 13.27 -12.20
N VAL A 273 -10.24 12.99 -13.07
CA VAL A 273 -10.20 13.36 -14.49
C VAL A 273 -11.54 13.99 -14.90
N SER A 274 -11.49 14.92 -15.84
CA SER A 274 -12.70 15.44 -16.47
C SER A 274 -13.29 14.37 -17.40
N LEU A 275 -14.61 14.21 -17.36
CA LEU A 275 -15.31 13.35 -18.32
C LEU A 275 -15.43 14.09 -19.66
N PRO A 276 -15.16 13.43 -20.80
CA PRO A 276 -15.34 14.04 -22.10
C PRO A 276 -16.84 14.21 -22.41
N ASP A 277 -17.18 15.32 -23.07
CA ASP A 277 -18.50 15.55 -23.67
C ASP A 277 -18.61 14.73 -24.98
N ALA A 278 -18.56 13.40 -24.87
CA ALA A 278 -18.70 12.51 -26.02
C ALA A 278 -20.17 12.03 -26.14
N ALA A 279 -20.70 12.04 -27.36
CA ALA A 279 -22.02 11.50 -27.70
C ALA A 279 -22.03 9.95 -27.83
N ASP A 280 -20.91 9.31 -27.55
CA ASP A 280 -20.76 7.86 -27.64
C ASP A 280 -21.40 7.19 -26.41
N SER A 281 -22.13 6.10 -26.63
CA SER A 281 -22.79 5.37 -25.55
C SER A 281 -21.80 4.73 -24.58
N TRP A 282 -20.54 4.51 -24.97
CA TRP A 282 -19.48 3.95 -24.14
C TRP A 282 -18.21 4.79 -24.24
N VAL A 283 -17.54 5.02 -23.12
CA VAL A 283 -16.32 5.82 -23.06
C VAL A 283 -15.28 5.23 -22.12
N LEU A 284 -14.02 5.25 -22.56
CA LEU A 284 -12.87 4.99 -21.71
C LEU A 284 -12.53 6.25 -20.92
N VAL A 285 -12.73 6.21 -19.61
CA VAL A 285 -12.61 7.38 -18.71
C VAL A 285 -11.19 7.53 -18.17
N PHE A 286 -10.59 6.43 -17.76
CA PHE A 286 -9.30 6.44 -17.08
C PHE A 286 -8.51 5.18 -17.45
N ARG A 287 -7.20 5.34 -17.69
CA ARG A 287 -6.30 4.20 -17.82
C ARG A 287 -4.93 4.58 -17.29
N GLU A 288 -4.48 3.89 -16.25
CA GLU A 288 -3.12 4.14 -15.72
C GLU A 288 -2.49 2.88 -15.13
N VAL A 289 -1.16 2.87 -15.07
CA VAL A 289 -0.38 1.76 -14.52
C VAL A 289 0.22 2.15 -13.17
N PHE A 290 -0.02 1.31 -12.16
CA PHE A 290 0.54 1.47 -10.82
C PHE A 290 1.59 0.39 -10.56
N GLN A 291 2.81 0.81 -10.22
CA GLN A 291 3.87 -0.11 -9.84
C GLN A 291 3.81 -0.41 -8.35
N VAL A 292 3.79 -1.68 -8.00
CA VAL A 292 3.78 -2.16 -6.63
C VAL A 292 5.14 -2.78 -6.34
N HIS A 293 5.92 -2.17 -5.44
CA HIS A 293 7.27 -2.65 -5.08
C HIS A 293 7.28 -3.48 -3.78
N LYS A 294 6.23 -3.36 -2.98
CA LYS A 294 6.05 -4.07 -1.72
C LYS A 294 4.61 -4.51 -1.62
N GLU A 295 4.39 -5.71 -1.09
CA GLU A 295 3.05 -6.22 -0.84
C GLU A 295 2.24 -5.24 0.02
N MET A 296 1.04 -4.90 -0.43
CA MET A 296 0.15 -3.98 0.26
C MET A 296 -1.32 -4.24 -0.06
N GLN A 297 -2.18 -4.04 0.93
CA GLN A 297 -3.63 -4.12 0.76
C GLN A 297 -4.15 -2.77 0.27
N LEU A 298 -4.84 -2.78 -0.88
CA LEU A 298 -5.42 -1.58 -1.48
C LEU A 298 -6.89 -1.78 -1.83
N VAL A 299 -7.64 -0.69 -1.77
CA VAL A 299 -9.06 -0.64 -2.12
C VAL A 299 -9.27 0.56 -3.03
N PRO A 300 -9.49 0.36 -4.33
CA PRO A 300 -9.89 1.46 -5.20
C PRO A 300 -11.39 1.70 -5.09
N LYS A 301 -11.77 2.96 -4.94
CA LYS A 301 -13.16 3.39 -4.85
C LYS A 301 -13.43 4.47 -5.88
N VAL A 302 -14.43 4.24 -6.72
CA VAL A 302 -14.85 5.15 -7.78
C VAL A 302 -15.97 6.04 -7.30
N TYR A 303 -15.84 7.34 -7.58
CA TYR A 303 -16.86 8.36 -7.45
C TYR A 303 -17.11 8.90 -8.86
N SER A 304 -18.28 8.60 -9.40
CA SER A 304 -18.65 8.97 -10.76
C SER A 304 -20.03 9.61 -10.76
N PRO A 305 -20.25 10.69 -11.52
CA PRO A 305 -21.58 11.23 -11.78
C PRO A 305 -22.39 10.33 -12.73
N VAL A 306 -21.74 9.34 -13.36
CA VAL A 306 -22.36 8.36 -14.26
C VAL A 306 -22.62 7.04 -13.50
N PRO A 307 -23.85 6.50 -13.51
CA PRO A 307 -24.25 5.35 -12.69
C PRO A 307 -23.59 4.02 -13.10
N ASN A 308 -23.22 3.87 -14.37
CA ASN A 308 -22.64 2.64 -14.93
C ASN A 308 -21.16 2.82 -15.25
N CYS A 309 -20.36 3.14 -14.23
CA CYS A 309 -18.91 3.21 -14.35
C CYS A 309 -18.26 1.99 -13.70
N LEU A 310 -17.52 1.22 -14.49
CA LEU A 310 -16.79 0.04 -14.06
C LEU A 310 -15.30 0.34 -14.00
N LEU A 311 -14.63 -0.25 -13.00
CA LEU A 311 -13.18 -0.19 -12.86
C LEU A 311 -12.64 -1.60 -12.92
N HIS A 312 -11.80 -1.85 -13.91
CA HIS A 312 -11.06 -3.08 -14.12
C HIS A 312 -9.65 -2.91 -13.58
N VAL A 313 -9.12 -3.95 -12.95
CA VAL A 313 -7.73 -3.97 -12.48
C VAL A 313 -7.05 -5.22 -12.97
N ILE A 314 -6.05 -5.05 -13.83
CA ILE A 314 -5.37 -6.13 -14.55
C ILE A 314 -3.93 -6.22 -14.05
N ASN A 315 -3.48 -7.42 -13.70
CA ASN A 315 -2.08 -7.68 -13.42
C ASN A 315 -1.32 -7.83 -14.74
N ASN A 316 -0.47 -6.87 -15.12
CA ASN A 316 0.21 -6.91 -16.41
C ASN A 316 1.27 -8.02 -16.51
N ASP A 317 1.69 -8.62 -15.39
CA ASP A 317 2.64 -9.75 -15.40
C ASP A 317 1.92 -11.07 -15.77
N THR A 318 0.65 -11.26 -15.38
CA THR A 318 -0.12 -12.49 -15.65
C THR A 318 -1.18 -12.33 -16.74
N GLY A 319 -1.60 -11.10 -17.03
CA GLY A 319 -2.74 -10.79 -17.88
C GLY A 319 -4.10 -11.03 -17.22
N GLU A 320 -4.12 -11.44 -15.95
CA GLU A 320 -5.35 -11.76 -15.22
C GLU A 320 -5.98 -10.49 -14.62
N GLU A 321 -7.29 -10.40 -14.74
CA GLU A 321 -8.09 -9.37 -14.08
C GLU A 321 -8.40 -9.78 -12.63
N LEU A 322 -8.35 -8.82 -11.71
CA LEU A 322 -8.73 -9.02 -10.32
C LEU A 322 -10.25 -9.16 -10.18
N ASP A 323 -10.69 -10.08 -9.34
CA ASP A 323 -12.11 -10.34 -9.10
C ASP A 323 -12.89 -9.09 -8.68
N MET A 324 -14.00 -8.86 -9.38
CA MET A 324 -15.00 -7.83 -9.06
C MET A 324 -16.11 -8.42 -8.19
N LEU A 325 -16.47 -7.71 -7.11
CA LEU A 325 -17.64 -8.01 -6.29
C LEU A 325 -18.70 -6.91 -6.47
N PHE A 326 -19.87 -7.27 -6.99
CA PHE A 326 -20.98 -6.33 -7.24
C PHE A 326 -20.54 -5.08 -8.03
N ASN A 327 -19.80 -5.28 -9.13
CA ASN A 327 -19.27 -4.22 -9.98
C ASN A 327 -18.28 -3.27 -9.29
N LYS A 328 -17.73 -3.68 -8.14
CA LYS A 328 -16.69 -2.95 -7.41
C LYS A 328 -15.47 -3.84 -7.25
N VAL A 329 -14.30 -3.28 -7.48
CA VAL A 329 -13.05 -3.97 -7.20
C VAL A 329 -12.96 -4.21 -5.69
N ALA A 330 -12.86 -5.48 -5.30
CA ALA A 330 -12.76 -5.84 -3.89
C ALA A 330 -11.43 -5.34 -3.29
N PRO A 331 -11.36 -5.11 -1.96
CA PRO A 331 -10.10 -5.03 -1.26
C PRO A 331 -9.21 -6.21 -1.61
N HIS A 332 -8.03 -5.92 -2.14
CA HIS A 332 -7.11 -6.94 -2.63
C HIS A 332 -5.70 -6.69 -2.09
N VAL A 333 -4.94 -7.78 -1.91
CA VAL A 333 -3.53 -7.72 -1.53
C VAL A 333 -2.69 -7.72 -2.79
N TYR A 334 -2.21 -6.55 -3.17
CA TYR A 334 -1.40 -6.36 -4.37
C TYR A 334 0.03 -6.82 -4.09
N ARG A 335 0.49 -7.81 -4.85
CA ARG A 335 1.86 -8.32 -4.77
C ARG A 335 2.83 -7.51 -5.61
N PRO A 336 4.13 -7.50 -5.26
CA PRO A 336 5.15 -6.85 -6.08
C PRO A 336 5.16 -7.39 -7.51
N ASN A 337 5.27 -6.50 -8.50
CA ASN A 337 5.24 -6.87 -9.91
C ASN A 337 6.23 -6.06 -10.76
N LYS A 338 6.52 -6.56 -11.96
CA LYS A 338 7.48 -5.93 -12.89
C LYS A 338 6.78 -4.94 -13.81
N LEU A 339 5.64 -5.31 -14.38
CA LEU A 339 4.90 -4.54 -15.39
C LEU A 339 3.77 -3.68 -14.80
N GLY A 340 3.57 -3.71 -13.48
CA GLY A 340 2.54 -2.93 -12.80
C GLY A 340 1.12 -3.50 -12.95
N TYR A 341 0.18 -2.90 -12.23
CA TYR A 341 -1.25 -3.18 -12.37
C TYR A 341 -1.89 -2.07 -13.21
N SER A 342 -2.66 -2.46 -14.23
CA SER A 342 -3.42 -1.54 -15.06
C SER A 342 -4.81 -1.32 -14.49
N PHE A 343 -5.12 -0.08 -14.15
CA PHE A 343 -6.43 0.36 -13.69
C PHE A 343 -7.13 1.01 -14.87
N VAL A 344 -8.26 0.44 -15.30
CA VAL A 344 -9.00 0.85 -16.50
C VAL A 344 -10.44 1.13 -16.09
N ALA A 345 -10.87 2.39 -16.22
CA ALA A 345 -12.25 2.76 -15.95
C ALA A 345 -13.00 3.03 -17.24
N GLU A 346 -14.12 2.35 -17.41
CA GLU A 346 -15.07 2.57 -18.50
C GLU A 346 -16.40 3.07 -17.94
N ALA A 347 -17.15 3.81 -18.75
CA ALA A 347 -18.47 4.27 -18.40
C ALA A 347 -19.42 4.20 -19.59
N LEU A 348 -20.67 3.85 -19.32
CA LEU A 348 -21.75 4.04 -20.27
C LEU A 348 -22.29 5.46 -20.12
N THR A 349 -22.03 6.32 -21.10
CA THR A 349 -22.36 7.74 -21.04
C THR A 349 -23.88 7.94 -21.23
N PRO A 350 -24.60 8.60 -20.29
CA PRO A 350 -25.96 9.06 -20.55
C PRO A 350 -25.96 10.21 -21.56
N GLU A 351 -27.10 10.43 -22.24
CA GLU A 351 -27.26 11.44 -23.31
C GLU A 351 -26.90 12.88 -22.88
N SER A 352 -26.90 13.18 -21.57
CA SER A 352 -26.46 14.47 -21.05
C SER A 352 -25.63 14.31 -19.77
N LEU A 353 -24.39 14.78 -19.79
CA LEU A 353 -23.60 15.00 -18.57
C LEU A 353 -23.71 16.46 -18.10
N PRO A 354 -23.66 16.72 -16.79
CA PRO A 354 -23.46 18.07 -16.27
C PRO A 354 -22.14 18.66 -16.78
N SER A 355 -22.15 19.93 -17.17
CA SER A 355 -20.93 20.62 -17.62
C SER A 355 -19.86 20.59 -16.52
N GLY A 356 -18.65 20.17 -16.89
CA GLY A 356 -17.53 20.03 -15.94
C GLY A 356 -17.62 18.80 -15.02
N ALA A 357 -18.39 17.78 -15.38
CA ALA A 357 -18.44 16.51 -14.67
C ALA A 357 -17.04 15.90 -14.49
N LYS A 358 -16.75 15.47 -13.25
CA LYS A 358 -15.46 14.86 -12.87
C LYS A 358 -15.67 13.45 -12.39
N TRP A 359 -14.87 12.54 -12.94
CA TRP A 359 -14.68 11.21 -12.39
C TRP A 359 -13.52 11.23 -11.42
N ARG A 360 -13.63 10.51 -10.30
CA ARG A 360 -12.56 10.37 -9.31
C ARG A 360 -12.42 8.91 -8.88
N MET A 361 -11.21 8.39 -8.94
CA MET A 361 -10.83 7.18 -8.21
C MET A 361 -10.02 7.57 -6.98
N ARG A 362 -10.42 7.05 -5.83
CA ARG A 362 -9.66 7.09 -4.58
C ARG A 362 -9.02 5.73 -4.36
N LEU A 363 -7.69 5.69 -4.29
CA LEU A 363 -6.96 4.49 -3.91
C LEU A 363 -6.68 4.54 -2.41
N ILE A 364 -7.27 3.61 -1.65
CA ILE A 364 -7.18 3.55 -0.19
C ILE A 364 -6.20 2.43 0.21
N GLY A 365 -5.31 2.67 1.17
CA GLY A 365 -4.36 1.69 1.69
C GLY A 365 -4.17 1.72 3.20
N THR A 366 -3.56 0.67 3.74
CA THR A 366 -3.24 0.50 5.16
C THR A 366 -1.98 1.22 5.61
N ARG A 367 -1.03 1.43 4.70
CA ARG A 367 0.30 1.97 4.97
C ARG A 367 0.58 3.20 4.11
N GLU A 368 1.45 4.05 4.61
CA GLU A 368 1.99 5.18 3.86
C GLU A 368 2.79 4.71 2.64
N HIS A 369 2.96 5.61 1.67
CA HIS A 369 3.55 5.35 0.34
C HIS A 369 2.72 4.43 -0.55
N LEU A 370 1.51 4.90 -0.90
CA LEU A 370 0.70 4.29 -1.94
C LEU A 370 1.46 4.18 -3.28
N PRO A 371 1.06 3.22 -4.15
CA PRO A 371 1.67 3.06 -5.46
C PRO A 371 1.63 4.38 -6.22
N LYS A 372 2.77 4.75 -6.80
CA LYS A 372 2.86 5.96 -7.61
C LYS A 372 2.38 5.63 -9.02
N LEU A 373 1.77 6.62 -9.66
CA LEU A 373 1.48 6.59 -11.08
C LEU A 373 2.78 6.37 -11.86
N SER A 374 2.72 5.56 -12.90
CA SER A 374 3.84 5.45 -13.85
C SER A 374 4.11 6.79 -14.57
N ARG A 375 3.08 7.63 -14.70
CA ARG A 375 3.12 8.95 -15.37
C ARG A 375 2.89 10.10 -14.39
N LYS A 376 3.40 11.28 -14.71
CA LYS A 376 3.16 12.51 -13.91
C LYS A 376 1.71 13.00 -13.98
N THR A 377 1.03 12.76 -15.10
CA THR A 377 -0.37 13.12 -15.32
C THR A 377 -1.17 11.87 -15.74
N PRO A 378 -2.36 11.63 -15.16
CA PRO A 378 -3.20 10.51 -15.58
C PRO A 378 -3.64 10.67 -17.04
N LEU A 379 -3.67 9.56 -17.78
CA LEU A 379 -4.25 9.55 -19.12
C LEU A 379 -5.78 9.62 -19.05
N ASN A 380 -6.35 10.64 -19.69
CA ASN A 380 -7.79 10.85 -19.81
C ASN A 380 -8.24 11.23 -21.24
N VAL A 381 -7.33 11.21 -22.21
CA VAL A 381 -7.64 11.46 -23.63
C VAL A 381 -7.30 10.20 -24.41
N PHE A 382 -8.33 9.59 -24.99
CA PHE A 382 -8.22 8.34 -25.73
C PHE A 382 -8.92 8.47 -27.08
N SER A 383 -8.28 7.98 -28.14
CA SER A 383 -8.96 7.73 -29.41
C SER A 383 -9.70 6.41 -29.28
N VAL A 384 -11.01 6.47 -29.11
CA VAL A 384 -11.88 5.29 -28.98
C VAL A 384 -12.53 5.01 -30.33
N LYS A 385 -12.56 3.73 -30.72
CA LYS A 385 -13.35 3.25 -31.86
C LYS A 385 -14.21 2.09 -31.38
N GLU A 386 -15.50 2.35 -31.24
CA GLU A 386 -16.46 1.29 -30.92
C GLU A 386 -16.71 0.44 -32.17
N LEU A 387 -16.57 -0.88 -32.03
CA LEU A 387 -16.94 -1.84 -33.06
C LEU A 387 -18.27 -2.46 -32.65
N ARG A 388 -19.34 -2.15 -33.40
CA ARG A 388 -20.66 -2.75 -33.24
C ARG A 388 -20.87 -3.72 -34.40
N ASP A 389 -21.09 -5.00 -34.10
CA ASP A 389 -21.69 -6.06 -34.96
C ASP A 389 -21.19 -7.47 -34.55
N TYR A 390 -21.82 -8.50 -35.11
CA TYR A 390 -21.50 -9.91 -34.84
C TYR A 390 -20.08 -10.29 -35.27
N TYR A 391 -19.34 -10.92 -34.35
CA TYR A 391 -17.99 -11.38 -34.60
C TYR A 391 -17.95 -12.86 -35.03
N VAL A 392 -17.48 -13.05 -36.25
CA VAL A 392 -16.94 -14.23 -36.94
C VAL A 392 -15.55 -14.72 -36.51
N PRO A 393 -15.28 -15.48 -35.42
CA PRO A 393 -13.93 -15.99 -35.20
C PRO A 393 -13.48 -16.85 -36.39
N ASN A 394 -12.40 -16.46 -37.07
CA ASN A 394 -11.80 -17.28 -38.10
C ASN A 394 -10.87 -18.33 -37.49
N ASP A 395 -10.53 -19.34 -38.28
CA ASP A 395 -9.67 -20.48 -37.92
C ASP A 395 -8.25 -20.09 -37.47
N LYS A 396 -7.90 -18.79 -37.49
CA LYS A 396 -6.60 -18.25 -37.12
C LYS A 396 -6.64 -17.35 -35.87
N ASN A 397 -7.79 -17.24 -35.19
CA ASN A 397 -7.97 -16.33 -34.04
C ASN A 397 -7.58 -14.86 -34.34
N LEU A 398 -7.71 -14.41 -35.60
CA LEU A 398 -7.42 -13.03 -36.01
C LEU A 398 -8.71 -12.27 -36.33
N THR A 399 -8.95 -11.17 -35.61
CA THR A 399 -10.22 -10.45 -35.55
C THR A 399 -10.24 -9.19 -36.42
N ALA A 400 -10.84 -9.25 -37.61
CA ALA A 400 -11.60 -8.15 -38.26
C ALA A 400 -12.03 -8.50 -39.70
N THR A 401 -13.31 -8.28 -40.04
CA THR A 401 -13.86 -8.27 -41.41
C THR A 401 -14.21 -6.84 -41.87
N PHE A 402 -13.33 -5.88 -41.61
CA PHE A 402 -13.30 -4.61 -42.35
C PHE A 402 -11.84 -4.18 -42.50
N PRO A 403 -11.41 -3.67 -43.67
CA PRO A 403 -10.06 -3.14 -43.81
C PRO A 403 -9.94 -1.84 -43.00
N CYS A 404 -9.59 -1.95 -41.72
CA CYS A 404 -8.97 -0.85 -40.99
C CYS A 404 -7.59 -0.63 -41.62
N ALA A 405 -7.51 0.30 -42.57
CA ALA A 405 -6.23 0.83 -43.02
C ALA A 405 -5.64 1.64 -41.86
N CYS A 406 -4.87 0.98 -41.00
CA CYS A 406 -4.00 1.64 -40.05
C CYS A 406 -2.82 2.24 -40.83
N ASP A 407 -2.94 3.49 -41.28
CA ASP A 407 -1.80 4.20 -41.88
C ASP A 407 -0.83 4.61 -40.78
N CYS A 408 0.17 3.76 -40.52
CA CYS A 408 1.30 4.11 -39.66
C CYS A 408 2.25 5.07 -40.40
N ARG A 409 1.84 6.33 -40.61
CA ARG A 409 2.79 7.39 -41.00
C ARG A 409 3.46 7.98 -39.78
N ARG A 410 4.80 7.93 -39.78
CA ARG A 410 5.66 8.74 -38.89
C ARG A 410 5.34 10.23 -39.08
N PRO A 411 5.40 11.06 -38.03
CA PRO A 411 5.15 12.48 -38.16
C PRO A 411 6.30 13.13 -38.94
N GLY A 412 5.99 13.73 -40.09
CA GLY A 412 6.92 14.52 -40.89
C GLY A 412 6.16 15.59 -41.68
N ASN A 413 6.32 16.84 -41.22
CA ASN A 413 6.19 18.14 -41.87
C ASN A 413 5.08 18.39 -42.92
N ASN A 414 4.23 19.38 -42.59
CA ASN A 414 3.56 20.38 -43.43
C ASN A 414 3.33 20.06 -44.91
N SER A 415 2.05 19.89 -45.30
CA SER A 415 1.39 20.75 -46.29
C SER A 415 -0.08 20.37 -46.47
N VAL A 416 -0.92 21.39 -46.56
CA VAL A 416 -2.34 21.37 -46.92
C VAL A 416 -2.55 20.76 -48.31
N SER A 417 -3.52 19.86 -48.48
CA SER A 417 -4.35 19.78 -49.70
C SER A 417 -5.52 18.83 -49.50
N ASP A 418 -6.70 19.35 -49.85
CA ASP A 418 -7.98 18.67 -49.99
C ASP A 418 -7.91 17.44 -50.91
N PHE A 419 -8.67 16.39 -50.59
CA PHE A 419 -9.20 15.49 -51.61
C PHE A 419 -10.54 14.88 -51.18
N GLN A 420 -11.60 15.24 -51.92
CA GLN A 420 -12.96 14.69 -51.81
C GLN A 420 -13.02 13.26 -52.36
N GLY A 421 -13.49 12.31 -51.54
CA GLY A 421 -13.78 10.93 -51.96
C GLY A 421 -15.27 10.73 -52.30
N ARG A 422 -15.57 10.46 -53.57
CA ARG A 422 -16.90 10.11 -54.08
C ARG A 422 -17.35 8.72 -53.60
N ARG A 423 -18.65 8.59 -53.29
CA ARG A 423 -19.37 7.31 -53.11
C ARG A 423 -19.42 6.54 -54.43
N ILE A 424 -19.30 5.21 -54.35
CA ILE A 424 -19.81 4.28 -55.37
C ILE A 424 -20.69 3.26 -54.64
N ASP A 425 -21.98 3.27 -54.98
CA ASP A 425 -22.97 2.26 -54.58
C ASP A 425 -22.79 0.96 -55.40
N PRO A 426 -23.01 -0.24 -54.81
CA PRO A 426 -22.92 -1.50 -55.51
C PRO A 426 -24.32 -1.98 -55.93
N SER A 427 -24.55 -2.24 -57.23
CA SER A 427 -25.69 -3.07 -57.60
C SER A 427 -25.54 -3.78 -58.96
N VAL A 428 -25.60 -5.12 -58.88
CA VAL A 428 -26.16 -6.11 -59.82
C VAL A 428 -25.55 -6.26 -61.23
N ARG A 429 -24.90 -7.41 -61.50
CA ARG A 429 -25.52 -8.54 -62.24
C ARG A 429 -24.58 -9.75 -62.42
N SER A 430 -25.26 -10.88 -62.37
CA SER A 430 -24.88 -12.29 -62.49
C SER A 430 -24.57 -12.72 -63.93
N GLY A 431 -23.75 -13.78 -64.08
CA GLY A 431 -23.61 -14.54 -65.33
C GLY A 431 -22.34 -15.42 -65.37
N PRO A 432 -22.41 -16.75 -65.63
CA PRO A 432 -21.34 -17.71 -65.35
C PRO A 432 -20.43 -18.01 -66.57
N GLY A 433 -19.22 -18.53 -66.32
CA GLY A 433 -18.31 -18.95 -67.39
C GLY A 433 -17.03 -19.65 -66.90
N GLU A 434 -17.13 -20.98 -66.84
CA GLU A 434 -16.12 -22.04 -67.07
C GLU A 434 -14.61 -21.87 -66.80
N ALA A 435 -14.12 -22.91 -66.11
CA ALA A 435 -12.93 -23.72 -66.39
C ALA A 435 -11.53 -23.08 -66.38
N GLY A 436 -10.76 -23.45 -65.35
CA GLY A 436 -9.31 -23.26 -65.33
C GLY A 436 -8.63 -24.02 -64.19
N ARG A 437 -8.42 -25.33 -64.40
CA ARG A 437 -7.55 -26.19 -63.56
C ARG A 437 -6.20 -25.53 -63.30
N ARG A 438 -5.74 -25.54 -62.04
CA ARG A 438 -4.34 -25.84 -61.70
C ARG A 438 -4.24 -26.44 -60.30
N GLN A 439 -3.86 -27.71 -60.28
CA GLN A 439 -3.38 -28.46 -59.12
C GLN A 439 -2.04 -27.89 -58.65
N TYR A 440 -1.84 -27.78 -57.33
CA TYR A 440 -0.59 -28.09 -56.62
C TYR A 440 -0.99 -28.32 -55.16
N ARG A 441 -1.26 -29.57 -54.80
CA ARG A 441 -0.34 -30.58 -54.22
C ARG A 441 -0.13 -30.36 -52.72
N GLU A 442 -0.67 -31.33 -51.99
CA GLU A 442 -0.56 -31.59 -50.56
C GLU A 442 0.89 -31.60 -50.05
N GLY A 443 1.03 -31.11 -48.83
CA GLY A 443 2.08 -31.51 -47.88
C GLY A 443 1.42 -31.81 -46.54
N SER A 444 0.99 -33.06 -46.38
CA SER A 444 0.36 -33.63 -45.18
C SER A 444 1.34 -33.75 -44.00
N ARG A 445 0.78 -33.57 -42.79
CA ARG A 445 0.94 -34.37 -41.55
C ARG A 445 0.40 -33.46 -40.43
N GLY A 446 -0.80 -33.70 -39.86
CA GLY A 446 -1.19 -34.87 -39.07
C GLY A 446 -0.57 -34.73 -37.67
N ASN A 447 -1.23 -34.76 -36.52
CA ASN A 447 -2.55 -35.21 -36.09
C ASN A 447 -2.89 -34.47 -34.78
N SER A 448 -4.16 -34.10 -34.54
CA SER A 448 -5.11 -34.77 -33.63
C SER A 448 -4.71 -34.64 -32.14
N CYS A 449 -5.35 -33.74 -31.40
CA CYS A 449 -6.62 -33.92 -30.65
C CYS A 449 -6.34 -34.28 -29.19
N LEU A 450 -6.98 -33.54 -28.28
CA LEU A 450 -7.70 -34.11 -27.13
C LEU A 450 -8.73 -33.07 -26.67
N LEU A 451 -9.92 -33.19 -27.26
CA LEU A 451 -11.19 -32.80 -26.65
C LEU A 451 -11.48 -33.76 -25.50
N LEU A 452 -12.04 -33.27 -24.39
CA LEU A 452 -13.01 -33.99 -23.56
C LEU A 452 -13.76 -32.98 -22.65
N PRO A 453 -14.96 -33.32 -22.16
CA PRO A 453 -16.17 -32.55 -22.47
C PRO A 453 -16.85 -31.95 -21.24
N GLY A 454 -17.85 -31.10 -21.49
CA GLY A 454 -18.81 -30.70 -20.46
C GLY A 454 -19.85 -31.78 -20.16
N GLN A 455 -20.44 -31.70 -18.97
CA GLN A 455 -21.84 -32.03 -18.65
C GLN A 455 -22.15 -31.42 -17.27
N GLN A 456 -23.09 -30.47 -17.21
CA GLN A 456 -24.52 -30.65 -16.84
C GLN A 456 -24.75 -30.76 -15.32
N SER A 457 -25.36 -29.70 -14.79
CA SER A 457 -26.05 -29.63 -13.51
C SER A 457 -27.36 -30.43 -13.54
N PRO A 458 -27.93 -30.70 -12.35
CA PRO A 458 -29.31 -30.39 -12.00
C PRO A 458 -29.43 -28.96 -11.46
#